data_AF-A0AAD5FFD4-F1
#
_entry.id   AF-A0AAD5FFD4-F1
#
_cell.length_a   1.000
_cell.length_b   1.000
_cell.length_c   1.000
_cell.angle_alpha   90.00
_cell.angle_beta   90.00
_cell.angle_gamma   90.00
#
_symmetry.space_group_name_H-M   'P 1'
#
loop_
_entity.id
_entity.type
_entity.pdbx_description
1 polymer ?
#
loop_
_entity_poly.entity_id
_entity_poly.type
_entity_poly.pdbx_seq_one_letter_code
_entity_poly.pdbx_strand_id
1 'polypeptide(L)' 'QITDEGLITICRGCHRLQSLCVSGCANITDAILNALGQNCPRLRILEVARCSQLTDVGFTTLAR' A
#
# COMPACT_ATOMS: atom_id res chain seq x y z
N GLN A 1 -6.56 -11.42 9.33
CA GLN A 1 -5.35 -10.58 9.47
C GLN A 1 -5.05 -9.98 8.11
N ILE A 2 -4.72 -8.69 8.01
CA ILE A 2 -4.40 -8.06 6.73
C ILE A 2 -2.93 -8.34 6.40
N THR A 3 -2.66 -8.79 5.18
CA THR A 3 -1.33 -9.16 4.67
C THR A 3 -1.08 -8.51 3.31
N ASP A 4 0.20 -8.45 2.91
CA ASP A 4 0.59 -7.93 1.61
C ASP A 4 -0.13 -8.64 0.46
N GLU A 5 -0.22 -9.98 0.48
CA GLU A 5 -0.82 -10.75 -0.61
C GLU A 5 -2.28 -10.36 -0.89
N GLY A 6 -3.08 -10.19 0.16
CA GLY A 6 -4.47 -9.76 0.04
C GLY A 6 -4.59 -8.35 -0.54
N LEU A 7 -3.77 -7.42 -0.06
CA LEU A 7 -3.77 -6.04 -0.55
C LEU A 7 -3.21 -5.93 -1.98
N ILE A 8 -2.20 -6.71 -2.35
CA ILE A 8 -1.64 -6.77 -3.70
C ILE A 8 -2.72 -7.24 -4.70
N THR A 9 -3.51 -8.23 -4.30
CA THR A 9 -4.62 -8.72 -5.12
C THR A 9 -5.65 -7.62 -5.38
N ILE A 10 -5.98 -6.82 -4.35
CA ILE A 10 -6.84 -5.65 -4.50
C ILE A 10 -6.20 -4.62 -5.43
N CYS A 11 -4.91 -4.30 -5.26
CA CYS A 11 -4.22 -3.32 -6.10
C CYS A 11 -4.27 -3.71 -7.59
N ARG A 12 -4.07 -5.00 -7.90
CA ARG A 12 -4.14 -5.54 -9.26
C ARG A 12 -5.55 -5.51 -9.86
N GLY A 13 -6.61 -5.52 -9.05
CA GLY A 13 -7.99 -5.44 -9.52
C GLY A 13 -8.59 -4.03 -9.48
N CYS A 14 -8.03 -3.13 -8.67
CA CYS A 14 -8.63 -1.84 -8.36
C CYS A 14 -7.76 -0.66 -8.85
N HIS A 15 -7.60 -0.53 -10.17
CA HIS A 15 -6.83 0.56 -10.79
C HIS A 15 -7.38 1.98 -10.58
N ARG A 16 -8.63 2.09 -10.09
CA ARG A 16 -9.31 3.36 -9.78
C ARG A 16 -9.29 3.70 -8.29
N LEU A 17 -8.55 2.95 -7.47
CA LEU A 17 -8.42 3.22 -6.03
C LEU A 17 -7.86 4.63 -5.81
N GLN A 18 -8.54 5.43 -4.99
CA GLN A 18 -8.15 6.82 -4.68
C GLN A 18 -7.73 7.02 -3.22
N SER A 19 -8.29 6.23 -2.31
CA SER A 19 -8.00 6.30 -0.88
C SER A 19 -7.87 4.89 -0.32
N LEU A 20 -6.83 4.67 0.50
CA LEU A 20 -6.60 3.42 1.21
C LEU A 20 -6.14 3.72 2.63
N CYS A 21 -6.84 3.14 3.61
CA CYS A 21 -6.41 3.12 5.00
C CYS A 21 -6.11 1.70 5.44
N VAL A 22 -4.87 1.47 5.86
CA VAL A 22 -4.39 0.20 6.42
C VAL A 22 -3.69 0.43 7.75
N SER A 23 -4.00 1.55 8.41
CA SER A 23 -3.46 1.88 9.73
C SER A 23 -3.68 0.75 10.75
N GLY A 24 -2.67 0.45 11.54
CA GLY A 24 -2.67 -0.64 12.53
C GLY A 24 -2.44 -2.03 11.95
N CYS A 25 -2.23 -2.16 10.63
CA CYS A 25 -1.85 -3.43 10.03
C CYS A 25 -0.35 -3.70 10.29
N ALA A 26 -0.05 -4.61 11.21
CA ALA A 26 1.33 -4.93 11.59
C ALA A 26 2.07 -5.83 10.58
N ASN A 27 1.34 -6.55 9.71
CA ASN A 27 1.88 -7.58 8.81
C ASN A 27 1.98 -7.12 7.35
N ILE A 28 1.94 -5.81 7.10
CA ILE A 28 2.15 -5.26 5.77
C ILE A 28 3.56 -4.69 5.69
N THR A 29 4.21 -4.88 4.55
CA THR A 29 5.60 -4.46 4.30
C THR A 29 5.68 -3.54 3.09
N ASP A 30 6.88 -3.05 2.75
CA ASP A 30 7.09 -2.22 1.56
C ASP A 30 6.60 -2.88 0.24
N ALA A 31 6.37 -4.19 0.24
CA ALA A 31 5.77 -4.90 -0.89
C ALA A 31 4.42 -4.31 -1.32
N ILE A 32 3.56 -3.89 -0.36
CA ILE A 32 2.28 -3.28 -0.73
C ILE A 32 2.46 -1.89 -1.34
N LEU A 33 3.43 -1.11 -0.85
CA LEU A 33 3.73 0.23 -1.37
C LEU A 33 4.19 0.17 -2.83
N ASN A 34 5.02 -0.82 -3.17
CA ASN A 34 5.42 -1.06 -4.55
C ASN A 34 4.22 -1.45 -5.44
N ALA A 35 3.35 -2.34 -4.96
CA ALA A 35 2.16 -2.74 -5.70
C ALA A 35 1.16 -1.58 -5.91
N LEU A 36 1.00 -0.70 -4.91
CA LEU A 36 0.19 0.50 -5.02
C LEU A 36 0.73 1.44 -6.10
N GLY A 37 2.03 1.73 -6.11
CA GLY A 37 2.65 2.59 -7.13
C GLY A 37 2.49 2.03 -8.55
N GLN A 38 2.62 0.71 -8.70
CA GLN A 38 2.49 0.07 -10.02
C GLN A 38 1.05 -0.06 -10.52
N ASN A 39 0.08 -0.33 -9.64
CA ASN A 39 -1.25 -0.77 -10.06
C ASN A 39 -2.37 0.24 -9.77
N CYS A 40 -2.12 1.24 -8.92
CA CYS A 40 -3.12 2.21 -8.48
C CYS A 40 -2.71 3.66 -8.84
N PRO A 41 -2.65 4.03 -10.14
CA PRO A 41 -2.19 5.35 -10.60
C PRO A 41 -3.10 6.52 -10.20
N ARG A 42 -4.26 6.24 -9.60
CA ARG A 42 -5.21 7.25 -9.10
C ARG A 42 -5.19 7.41 -7.59
N LEU A 43 -4.29 6.73 -6.89
CA LEU A 43 -4.18 6.83 -5.43
C LEU A 43 -3.79 8.26 -5.04
N ARG A 44 -4.55 8.84 -4.11
CA ARG A 44 -4.36 10.21 -3.59
C ARG A 44 -4.14 10.25 -2.09
N ILE A 45 -4.77 9.32 -1.38
CA ILE A 45 -4.75 9.26 0.08
C ILE A 45 -4.28 7.86 0.48
N LEU A 46 -3.21 7.81 1.26
CA LEU A 46 -2.71 6.58 1.87
C LEU A 46 -2.51 6.82 3.36
N GLU A 47 -3.22 6.07 4.20
CA GLU A 47 -3.09 6.09 5.65
C GLU A 47 -2.51 4.78 6.16
N VAL A 48 -1.36 4.87 6.82
CA VAL A 48 -0.51 3.74 7.24
C VAL A 48 0.01 3.94 8.66
N ALA A 49 -0.77 4.60 9.51
CA ALA A 49 -0.37 4.88 10.88
C ALA A 49 -0.19 3.55 11.64
N ARG A 50 0.85 3.45 12.47
CA ARG A 50 1.16 2.23 13.26
C ARG A 50 1.43 0.96 12.42
N CYS A 51 1.94 1.12 11.20
CA CYS A 51 2.46 0.02 10.38
C CYS A 51 3.99 -0.06 10.51
N SER A 52 4.48 -0.88 11.45
CA SER A 52 5.89 -0.87 11.87
C SER A 52 6.89 -1.48 10.88
N GLN A 53 6.40 -2.17 9.84
CA GLN A 53 7.24 -2.82 8.82
C GLN A 53 7.33 -2.02 7.51
N LEU A 54 6.77 -0.81 7.47
CA LEU A 54 6.93 0.11 6.35
C LEU A 54 8.15 1.00 6.57
N THR A 55 8.91 1.23 5.52
CA THR A 55 10.14 2.03 5.57
C THR A 55 10.15 3.13 4.52
N ASP A 56 11.04 4.11 4.68
CA ASP A 56 11.23 5.20 3.72
C ASP A 56 11.56 4.71 2.31
N VAL A 57 12.16 3.52 2.17
CA VAL A 57 12.44 2.89 0.86
C VAL A 57 11.14 2.56 0.12
N GLY A 58 10.16 2.00 0.84
CA GLY A 58 8.84 1.71 0.29
C GLY A 58 8.11 2.98 -0.15
N PHE A 59 8.17 4.06 0.64
CA PHE A 59 7.56 5.34 0.27
C PHE A 59 8.25 6.02 -0.91
N THR A 60 9.59 5.91 -0.99
CA THR A 60 10.35 6.39 -2.15
C THR A 60 9.94 5.66 -3.43
N THR A 61 9.62 4.37 -3.32
CA THR A 61 9.13 3.57 -4.44
C THR A 61 7.70 3.96 -4.84
N LEU A 62 6.82 4.20 -3.87
CA LEU A 62 5.45 4.63 -4.10
C LEU A 62 5.34 6.02 -4.75
N ALA A 63 6.28 6.93 -4.44
CA ALA A 63 6.26 8.30 -4.92
C ALA A 63 6.76 8.48 -6.37
N ARG A 64 7.23 7.41 -7.03
CA ARG A 64 7.67 7.42 -8.43
C ARG A 64 6.51 7.29 -9.39
#